data_AF-Q1NCK0-F1
#
_entry.id   AF-Q1NCK0-F1
#
_cell.length_a   1.000
_cell.length_b   1.000
_cell.length_c   1.000
_cell.angle_alpha   90.00
_cell.angle_beta   90.00
_cell.angle_gamma   90.00
#
_symmetry.space_group_name_H-M   'P 1'
#
loop_
_entity.id
_entity.type
_entity.pdbx_description
1 polymer ?
#
loop_
_entity_poly.entity_id
_entity_poly.type
_entity_poly.pdbx_seq_one_letter_code
_entity_poly.pdbx_strand_id
1 'polypeptide(L)'
;MRIIRSVYPPIDLFEDIADPADWPLLLSAEQKTNPRIRASIGNLDRVPPERRVGGNGASYLMASFTHVSVDRPSRFSDGSYGVLYVADRYETGLFETIHHHARFMARTAEAPGWTSQFREIILTVCADLHDLRGQGDLFAACLDPDDYTAAQLLGAALRNAGSDGIAYPSVRQAGGECVGLLYPDCASSPVQGRHLDYHWDGKRVDLVRDAGSGAVFRVVEE
;
A
#
# COMPACT_ATOMS: atom_id res chain seq x y z
N MET A 1 -3.04 8.22 -5.39
CA MET A 1 -2.63 8.47 -3.99
C MET A 1 -2.79 7.21 -3.14
N ARG A 2 -2.12 7.10 -1.99
CA ARG A 2 -2.37 6.05 -0.98
C ARG A 2 -2.26 6.61 0.43
N ILE A 3 -2.84 5.93 1.42
CA ILE A 3 -2.71 6.31 2.83
C ILE A 3 -2.03 5.16 3.59
N ILE A 4 -1.06 5.50 4.44
CA ILE A 4 -0.28 4.54 5.24
C ILE A 4 -0.21 5.00 6.69
N ARG A 5 0.05 4.10 7.64
CA ARG A 5 0.23 4.50 9.04
C ARG A 5 1.47 5.37 9.21
N SER A 6 1.42 6.32 10.14
CA SER A 6 2.52 7.23 10.45
C SER A 6 3.64 6.62 11.29
N VAL A 7 3.43 5.44 11.89
CA VAL A 7 4.42 4.74 12.76
C VAL A 7 5.43 3.93 11.95
N TYR A 8 5.89 4.47 10.83
CA TYR A 8 6.96 3.88 10.03
C TYR A 8 8.03 4.96 9.82
N PRO A 9 9.23 4.83 10.44
CA PRO A 9 10.33 5.70 10.08
C PRO A 9 10.70 5.45 8.62
N PRO A 10 11.19 6.47 7.89
CA PRO A 10 11.87 6.26 6.61
C PRO A 10 12.97 5.20 6.73
N ILE A 11 13.23 4.48 5.65
CA ILE A 11 14.26 3.43 5.62
C ILE A 11 15.47 3.99 4.88
N ASP A 12 16.53 4.32 5.62
CA ASP A 12 17.69 5.08 5.11
C ASP A 12 18.29 4.53 3.81
N LEU A 13 18.35 3.20 3.61
CA LEU A 13 18.89 2.61 2.38
C LEU A 13 18.08 2.98 1.12
N PHE A 14 16.76 3.03 1.21
CA PHE A 14 15.93 3.34 0.04
C PHE A 14 16.08 4.80 -0.38
N GLU A 15 16.36 5.67 0.58
CA GLU A 15 16.54 7.11 0.40
C GLU A 15 17.97 7.49 -0.01
N ASP A 16 18.89 6.52 -0.05
CA ASP A 16 20.29 6.73 -0.40
C ASP A 16 20.45 7.19 -1.86
N ILE A 17 21.49 7.95 -2.11
CA ILE A 17 21.92 8.44 -3.43
C ILE A 17 22.62 7.30 -4.21
N ALA A 18 23.02 6.22 -3.54
CA ALA A 18 23.59 5.04 -4.17
C ALA A 18 22.60 4.34 -5.12
N ASP A 19 23.10 3.85 -6.25
CA ASP A 19 22.32 3.10 -7.23
C ASP A 19 21.71 1.83 -6.58
N PRO A 20 20.40 1.55 -6.77
CA PRO A 20 19.79 0.31 -6.28
C PRO A 20 20.47 -0.99 -6.71
N ALA A 21 21.22 -0.98 -7.80
CA ALA A 21 22.06 -2.10 -8.24
C ALA A 21 23.21 -2.40 -7.27
N ASP A 22 23.72 -1.40 -6.55
CA ASP A 22 24.85 -1.51 -5.62
C ASP A 22 24.43 -1.86 -4.18
N TRP A 23 23.12 -1.80 -3.88
CA TRP A 23 22.57 -2.12 -2.56
C TRP A 23 22.98 -3.50 -1.99
N PRO A 24 23.10 -4.59 -2.78
CA PRO A 24 23.58 -5.87 -2.25
C PRO A 24 24.99 -5.77 -1.64
N LEU A 25 25.87 -4.95 -2.20
CA LEU A 25 27.23 -4.75 -1.69
C LEU A 25 27.22 -3.91 -0.41
N LEU A 26 26.45 -2.82 -0.37
CA LEU A 26 26.25 -1.98 0.82
C LEU A 26 25.67 -2.80 1.98
N LEU A 27 24.65 -3.61 1.69
CA LEU A 27 24.06 -4.55 2.65
C LEU A 27 25.09 -5.54 3.18
N SER A 28 25.95 -6.12 2.33
CA SER A 28 26.96 -7.09 2.78
C SER A 28 27.99 -6.50 3.75
N ALA A 29 28.27 -5.20 3.64
CA ALA A 29 29.19 -4.47 4.51
C ALA A 29 28.54 -4.07 5.84
N GLU A 30 27.31 -3.52 5.81
CA GLU A 30 26.59 -3.05 6.99
C GLU A 30 25.92 -4.18 7.82
N GLN A 31 25.56 -5.29 7.19
CA GLN A 31 24.96 -6.45 7.88
C GLN A 31 25.92 -7.11 8.89
N LYS A 32 27.23 -6.96 8.70
CA LYS A 32 28.24 -7.44 9.66
C LYS A 32 28.26 -6.63 10.96
N THR A 33 27.70 -5.43 10.96
CA THR A 33 27.83 -4.48 12.08
C THR A 33 26.49 -4.09 12.72
N ASN A 34 25.34 -4.21 12.04
CA ASN A 34 24.05 -3.82 12.64
C ASN A 34 22.82 -4.61 12.14
N PRO A 35 22.29 -5.59 12.92
CA PRO A 35 21.11 -6.36 12.53
C PRO A 35 19.80 -5.55 12.42
N ARG A 36 19.73 -4.32 12.94
CA ARG A 36 18.55 -3.45 12.78
C ARG A 36 18.34 -2.98 11.34
N ILE A 37 19.42 -2.87 10.56
CA ILE A 37 19.38 -2.44 9.15
C ILE A 37 18.64 -3.47 8.28
N ARG A 38 18.84 -4.75 8.55
CA ARG A 38 18.11 -5.82 7.84
C ARG A 38 16.61 -5.80 8.13
N ALA A 39 16.23 -5.47 9.37
CA ALA A 39 14.83 -5.39 9.77
C ALA A 39 14.11 -4.19 9.14
N SER A 40 14.81 -3.07 8.89
CA SER A 40 14.21 -1.90 8.25
C SER A 40 14.05 -2.06 6.74
N ILE A 41 14.98 -2.74 6.05
CA ILE A 41 14.92 -2.90 4.59
C ILE A 41 13.92 -3.98 4.17
N GLY A 42 13.75 -5.02 5.00
CA GLY A 42 12.94 -6.19 4.66
C GLY A 42 13.68 -7.14 3.72
N ASN A 43 12.93 -7.89 2.91
CA ASN A 43 13.51 -8.84 1.95
C ASN A 43 13.62 -8.21 0.55
N LEU A 44 14.79 -7.66 0.25
CA LEU A 44 15.09 -7.00 -1.03
C LEU A 44 15.11 -7.97 -2.23
N ASP A 45 15.41 -9.26 -2.00
CA ASP A 45 15.49 -10.28 -3.06
C ASP A 45 14.12 -10.55 -3.71
N ARG A 46 13.03 -10.07 -3.10
CA ARG A 46 11.68 -10.14 -3.67
C ARG A 46 11.44 -9.15 -4.80
N VAL A 47 12.32 -8.16 -4.96
CA VAL A 47 12.26 -7.15 -6.03
C VAL A 47 13.40 -7.39 -7.02
N PRO A 48 13.10 -7.66 -8.30
CA PRO A 48 14.12 -7.78 -9.33
C PRO A 48 15.01 -6.53 -9.35
N PRO A 49 16.35 -6.65 -9.39
CA PRO A 49 17.28 -5.52 -9.32
C PRO A 49 16.92 -4.36 -10.24
N GLU A 50 16.56 -4.66 -11.49
CA GLU A 50 16.19 -3.71 -12.54
C GLU A 50 14.86 -2.99 -12.30
N ARG A 51 14.01 -3.51 -11.40
CA ARG A 51 12.73 -2.91 -11.03
C ARG A 51 12.80 -2.13 -9.72
N ARG A 52 13.97 -2.03 -9.08
CA ARG A 52 14.16 -1.31 -7.81
C ARG A 52 14.22 0.19 -8.05
N VAL A 53 13.69 0.95 -7.11
CA VAL A 53 13.70 2.42 -7.14
C VAL A 53 14.42 2.94 -5.90
N GLY A 54 15.30 3.92 -6.10
CA GLY A 54 16.02 4.61 -5.04
C GLY A 54 15.81 6.12 -5.10
N GLY A 55 16.37 6.82 -4.11
CA GLY A 55 16.27 8.27 -3.95
C GLY A 55 15.07 8.71 -3.11
N ASN A 56 14.88 10.03 -3.04
CA ASN A 56 13.95 10.63 -2.09
C ASN A 56 12.49 10.14 -2.27
N GLY A 57 11.93 9.60 -1.20
CA GLY A 57 10.61 9.00 -1.10
C GLY A 57 10.51 7.54 -1.57
N ALA A 58 11.61 6.90 -2.01
CA ALA A 58 11.59 5.52 -2.50
C ALA A 58 11.09 4.52 -1.45
N SER A 59 11.23 4.82 -0.16
CA SER A 59 10.63 4.00 0.91
C SER A 59 9.12 3.82 0.73
N TYR A 60 8.41 4.84 0.22
CA TYR A 60 6.96 4.78 -0.01
C TYR A 60 6.56 3.82 -1.14
N LEU A 61 7.50 3.49 -2.03
CA LEU A 61 7.31 2.58 -3.15
C LEU A 61 7.82 1.17 -2.77
N MET A 62 9.08 1.07 -2.36
CA MET A 62 9.79 -0.18 -2.09
C MET A 62 9.19 -1.01 -0.94
N ALA A 63 8.72 -0.35 0.13
CA ALA A 63 8.29 -1.06 1.34
C ALA A 63 7.15 -2.06 1.11
N SER A 64 6.27 -1.80 0.12
CA SER A 64 5.17 -2.70 -0.24
C SER A 64 5.66 -4.05 -0.77
N PHE A 65 6.90 -4.12 -1.26
CA PHE A 65 7.48 -5.30 -1.89
C PHE A 65 8.50 -6.02 -1.00
N THR A 66 9.14 -5.29 -0.08
CA THR A 66 10.14 -5.87 0.82
C THR A 66 9.55 -6.38 2.14
N HIS A 67 8.38 -5.89 2.57
CA HIS A 67 7.74 -6.22 3.85
C HIS A 67 6.49 -7.10 3.71
N VAL A 68 6.52 -8.08 2.81
CA VAL A 68 5.36 -8.93 2.51
C VAL A 68 5.28 -10.13 3.46
N SER A 69 4.06 -10.52 3.83
CA SER A 69 3.79 -11.67 4.70
C SER A 69 2.51 -12.38 4.27
N VAL A 70 2.54 -13.71 4.30
CA VAL A 70 1.38 -14.59 4.09
C VAL A 70 0.32 -14.44 5.18
N ASP A 71 0.67 -13.86 6.33
CA ASP A 71 -0.30 -13.53 7.39
C ASP A 71 -1.17 -12.31 7.04
N ARG A 72 -0.77 -11.55 6.00
CA ARG A 72 -1.42 -10.32 5.56
C ARG A 72 -1.65 -10.35 4.05
N PRO A 73 -2.49 -11.28 3.56
CA PRO A 73 -2.88 -11.30 2.16
C PRO A 73 -3.63 -10.01 1.80
N SER A 74 -3.63 -9.68 0.52
CA SER A 74 -4.31 -8.54 -0.06
C SER A 74 -5.16 -8.99 -1.26
N ARG A 75 -5.85 -8.07 -1.94
CA ARG A 75 -6.76 -8.40 -3.05
C ARG A 75 -6.07 -9.18 -4.17
N PHE A 76 -4.92 -8.71 -4.64
CA PHE A 76 -4.17 -9.32 -5.75
C PHE A 76 -2.90 -10.05 -5.31
N SER A 77 -2.78 -10.42 -4.04
CA SER A 77 -1.65 -11.22 -3.55
C SER A 77 -2.04 -12.02 -2.31
N ASP A 78 -1.64 -13.29 -2.29
CA ASP A 78 -1.75 -14.18 -1.13
C ASP A 78 -0.73 -13.85 -0.02
N GLY A 79 0.10 -12.82 -0.22
CA GLY A 79 1.14 -12.38 0.71
C GLY A 79 2.54 -12.93 0.38
N SER A 80 2.67 -13.77 -0.66
CA SER A 80 3.97 -14.26 -1.13
C SER A 80 4.80 -13.20 -1.87
N TYR A 81 4.14 -12.19 -2.46
CA TYR A 81 4.75 -11.03 -3.11
C TYR A 81 3.99 -9.74 -2.80
N GLY A 82 4.61 -8.61 -3.12
CA GLY A 82 4.09 -7.29 -2.79
C GLY A 82 3.22 -6.70 -3.87
N VAL A 83 2.28 -5.86 -3.45
CA VAL A 83 1.45 -5.06 -4.35
C VAL A 83 1.37 -3.65 -3.76
N LEU A 84 1.66 -2.65 -4.59
CA LEU A 84 1.47 -1.24 -4.24
C LEU A 84 0.07 -0.83 -4.68
N TYR A 85 -0.83 -0.66 -3.71
CA TYR A 85 -2.19 -0.20 -3.94
C TYR A 85 -2.25 1.33 -3.94
N VAL A 86 -2.91 1.88 -4.96
CA VAL A 86 -3.04 3.32 -5.18
C VAL A 86 -4.47 3.60 -5.64
N ALA A 87 -5.12 4.59 -5.04
CA ALA A 87 -6.42 5.09 -5.42
C ALA A 87 -6.30 6.32 -6.34
N ASP A 88 -7.29 6.56 -7.20
CA ASP A 88 -7.34 7.71 -8.11
C ASP A 88 -7.49 9.03 -7.34
N ARG A 89 -8.28 9.03 -6.25
CA ARG A 89 -8.56 10.22 -5.43
C ARG A 89 -8.51 9.96 -3.93
N TYR A 90 -8.53 11.05 -3.17
CA TYR A 90 -8.39 11.05 -1.72
C TYR A 90 -9.48 10.25 -1.02
N GLU A 91 -10.74 10.46 -1.40
CA GLU A 91 -11.90 9.83 -0.75
C GLU A 91 -11.85 8.31 -0.91
N THR A 92 -11.50 7.82 -2.10
CA THR A 92 -11.33 6.39 -2.36
C THR A 92 -10.24 5.79 -1.49
N GLY A 93 -9.06 6.41 -1.45
CA GLY A 93 -7.95 5.96 -0.60
C GLY A 93 -8.29 6.01 0.89
N LEU A 94 -9.07 7.00 1.31
CA LEU A 94 -9.57 7.14 2.67
C LEU A 94 -10.51 5.98 3.05
N PHE A 95 -11.52 5.68 2.23
CA PHE A 95 -12.46 4.59 2.51
C PHE A 95 -11.79 3.21 2.48
N GLU A 96 -10.86 2.96 1.55
CA GLU A 96 -10.06 1.72 1.53
C GLU A 96 -9.26 1.56 2.84
N THR A 97 -8.61 2.63 3.29
CA THR A 97 -7.78 2.59 4.50
C THR A 97 -8.62 2.48 5.77
N ILE A 98 -9.77 3.16 5.84
CA ILE A 98 -10.75 3.01 6.92
C ILE A 98 -11.22 1.56 7.02
N HIS A 99 -11.60 0.94 5.90
CA HIS A 99 -12.07 -0.45 5.89
C HIS A 99 -11.01 -1.41 6.46
N HIS A 100 -9.78 -1.34 5.97
CA HIS A 100 -8.69 -2.19 6.44
C HIS A 100 -8.30 -1.91 7.89
N HIS A 101 -8.31 -0.64 8.29
CA HIS A 101 -8.03 -0.23 9.66
C HIS A 101 -9.12 -0.73 10.62
N ALA A 102 -10.39 -0.55 10.29
CA ALA A 102 -11.52 -1.02 11.09
C ALA A 102 -11.48 -2.54 11.27
N ARG A 103 -11.16 -3.31 10.22
CA ARG A 103 -10.97 -4.77 10.32
C ARG A 103 -9.82 -5.15 11.25
N PHE A 104 -8.74 -4.37 11.27
CA PHE A 104 -7.63 -4.57 12.20
C PHE A 104 -8.08 -4.29 13.65
N MET A 105 -8.73 -3.15 13.88
CA MET A 105 -9.19 -2.73 15.21
C MET A 105 -10.28 -3.64 15.78
N ALA A 106 -11.19 -4.15 14.95
CA ALA A 106 -12.20 -5.11 15.36
C ALA A 106 -11.62 -6.47 15.82
N ARG A 107 -10.36 -6.76 15.46
CA ARG A 107 -9.63 -7.95 15.93
C ARG A 107 -8.81 -7.67 17.19
N THR A 108 -8.82 -6.45 17.70
CA THR A 108 -8.15 -6.05 18.94
C THR A 108 -9.18 -5.67 20.00
N ALA A 109 -8.75 -5.55 21.26
CA ALA A 109 -9.56 -5.04 22.37
C ALA A 109 -9.32 -3.54 22.60
N GLU A 110 -9.07 -2.78 21.52
CA GLU A 110 -8.68 -1.37 21.62
C GLU A 110 -9.84 -0.50 22.11
N ALA A 111 -9.54 0.39 23.06
CA ALA A 111 -10.54 1.32 23.58
C ALA A 111 -10.90 2.40 22.53
N PRO A 112 -12.10 2.99 22.60
CA PRO A 112 -12.45 4.12 21.75
C PRO A 112 -11.49 5.30 21.92
N GLY A 113 -11.17 5.99 20.82
CA GLY A 113 -10.35 7.19 20.83
C GLY A 113 -9.58 7.47 19.54
N TRP A 114 -8.82 8.56 19.56
CA TRP A 114 -7.90 8.97 18.50
C TRP A 114 -6.58 8.20 18.59
N THR A 115 -6.59 6.93 18.22
CA THR A 115 -5.47 6.00 18.49
C THR A 115 -4.58 5.74 17.28
N SER A 116 -4.94 6.24 16.10
CA SER A 116 -4.27 5.86 14.85
C SER A 116 -3.95 7.06 13.96
N GLN A 117 -2.66 7.19 13.66
CA GLN A 117 -2.10 8.25 12.81
C GLN A 117 -1.72 7.69 11.44
N PHE A 118 -2.02 8.45 10.40
CA PHE A 118 -1.79 8.11 9.02
C PHE A 118 -1.22 9.28 8.23
N ARG A 119 -0.58 8.99 7.11
CA ARG A 119 -0.14 9.97 6.13
C ARG A 119 -0.62 9.59 4.74
N GLU A 120 -1.07 10.60 4.01
CA GLU A 120 -1.31 10.50 2.58
C GLU A 120 0.01 10.59 1.83
N ILE A 121 0.16 9.74 0.82
CA ILE A 121 1.24 9.78 -0.16
C ILE A 121 0.62 10.00 -1.54
N ILE A 122 1.01 11.08 -2.17
CA ILE A 122 0.65 11.41 -3.56
C ILE A 122 1.81 10.94 -4.44
N LEU A 123 1.49 10.30 -5.55
CA LEU A 123 2.47 9.73 -6.48
C LEU A 123 1.86 9.72 -7.88
N THR A 124 2.73 9.59 -8.89
CA THR A 124 2.34 9.43 -10.30
C THR A 124 2.44 7.95 -10.66
N VAL A 125 1.40 7.40 -11.28
CA VAL A 125 1.42 6.03 -11.82
C VAL A 125 1.87 6.09 -13.27
N CYS A 126 2.87 5.30 -13.61
CA CYS A 126 3.42 5.16 -14.97
C CYS A 126 3.56 3.66 -15.28
N ALA A 127 2.50 3.04 -15.79
CA ALA A 127 2.44 1.60 -16.02
C ALA A 127 1.37 1.22 -17.05
N ASP A 128 1.60 0.11 -17.76
CA ASP A 128 0.59 -0.51 -18.61
C ASP A 128 -0.21 -1.54 -17.79
N LEU A 129 -1.49 -1.24 -17.54
CA LEU A 129 -2.31 -1.99 -16.58
C LEU A 129 -3.40 -2.81 -17.27
N HIS A 130 -3.66 -4.01 -16.74
CA HIS A 130 -4.85 -4.78 -17.12
C HIS A 130 -6.10 -4.14 -16.52
N ASP A 131 -7.06 -3.79 -17.37
CA ASP A 131 -8.25 -3.04 -16.96
C ASP A 131 -9.44 -3.96 -16.66
N LEU A 132 -9.86 -3.99 -15.40
CA LEU A 132 -11.04 -4.71 -14.94
C LEU A 132 -12.27 -3.79 -14.86
N ARG A 133 -12.11 -2.48 -15.10
CA ARG A 133 -13.20 -1.51 -15.02
C ARG A 133 -14.15 -1.68 -16.20
N GLY A 134 -15.46 -1.59 -15.92
CA GLY A 134 -16.50 -1.63 -16.96
C GLY A 134 -16.64 -2.97 -17.70
N GLN A 135 -15.99 -4.04 -17.24
CA GLN A 135 -16.00 -5.36 -17.88
C GLN A 135 -17.20 -6.25 -17.48
N GLY A 136 -18.21 -5.66 -16.83
CA GLY A 136 -19.42 -6.36 -16.37
C GLY A 136 -19.11 -7.56 -15.46
N ASP A 137 -19.80 -8.67 -15.68
CA ASP A 137 -19.68 -9.88 -14.86
C ASP A 137 -18.38 -10.65 -15.09
N LEU A 138 -17.61 -10.33 -16.14
CA LEU A 138 -16.41 -11.10 -16.52
C LEU A 138 -15.38 -11.20 -15.39
N PHE A 139 -15.22 -10.11 -14.63
CA PHE A 139 -14.29 -10.04 -13.50
C PHE A 139 -15.01 -9.89 -12.15
N ALA A 140 -16.31 -10.16 -12.07
CA ALA A 140 -17.09 -10.01 -10.83
C ALA A 140 -16.47 -10.77 -9.65
N ALA A 141 -16.01 -12.00 -9.88
CA ALA A 141 -15.33 -12.79 -8.84
C ALA A 141 -14.00 -12.15 -8.36
N CYS A 142 -13.29 -11.41 -9.21
CA CYS A 142 -12.07 -10.68 -8.83
C CYS A 142 -12.38 -9.38 -8.06
N LEU A 143 -13.63 -8.92 -8.12
CA LEU A 143 -14.13 -7.71 -7.47
C LEU A 143 -15.01 -8.02 -6.26
N ASP A 144 -15.02 -9.26 -5.78
CA ASP A 144 -15.74 -9.60 -4.56
C ASP A 144 -15.18 -8.79 -3.37
N PRO A 145 -16.04 -8.15 -2.56
CA PRO A 145 -15.61 -7.33 -1.44
C PRO A 145 -14.91 -8.13 -0.34
N ASP A 146 -15.21 -9.41 -0.14
CA ASP A 146 -14.75 -10.16 1.02
C ASP A 146 -13.95 -11.42 0.66
N ASP A 147 -14.15 -11.99 -0.54
CA ASP A 147 -13.37 -13.11 -1.06
C ASP A 147 -12.34 -12.64 -2.10
N TYR A 148 -11.07 -12.79 -1.76
CA TYR A 148 -9.97 -12.39 -2.64
C TYR A 148 -9.42 -13.55 -3.47
N THR A 149 -10.00 -14.76 -3.39
CA THR A 149 -9.45 -15.96 -4.03
C THR A 149 -9.24 -15.79 -5.54
N ALA A 150 -10.27 -15.36 -6.27
CA ALA A 150 -10.17 -15.17 -7.72
C ALA A 150 -9.20 -14.02 -8.09
N ALA A 151 -9.22 -12.94 -7.32
CA ALA A 151 -8.34 -11.80 -7.51
C ALA A 151 -6.86 -12.14 -7.26
N GLN A 152 -6.57 -12.98 -6.26
CA GLN A 152 -5.23 -13.47 -5.95
C GLN A 152 -4.70 -14.40 -7.05
N LEU A 153 -5.55 -15.29 -7.58
CA LEU A 153 -5.20 -16.13 -8.73
C LEU A 153 -4.85 -15.28 -9.95
N LEU A 154 -5.65 -14.26 -10.25
CA LEU A 154 -5.38 -13.31 -11.33
C LEU A 154 -4.07 -12.56 -11.09
N GLY A 155 -3.88 -12.01 -9.90
CA GLY A 155 -2.66 -11.26 -9.54
C GLY A 155 -1.40 -12.12 -9.70
N ALA A 156 -1.45 -13.38 -9.28
CA ALA A 156 -0.33 -14.30 -9.40
C ALA A 156 -0.03 -14.63 -10.86
N ALA A 157 -1.07 -14.87 -11.67
CA ALA A 157 -0.93 -15.11 -13.11
C ALA A 157 -0.30 -13.91 -13.83
N LEU A 158 -0.77 -12.69 -13.55
CA LEU A 158 -0.26 -11.47 -14.15
C LEU A 158 1.19 -11.17 -13.73
N ARG A 159 1.52 -11.37 -12.46
CA ARG A 159 2.90 -11.23 -11.98
C ARG A 159 3.84 -12.24 -12.64
N ASN A 160 3.42 -13.50 -12.77
CA ASN A 160 4.22 -14.53 -13.43
C ASN A 160 4.41 -14.24 -14.93
N ALA A 161 3.49 -13.50 -15.54
CA ALA A 161 3.62 -13.01 -16.92
C ALA A 161 4.45 -11.72 -17.04
N GLY A 162 4.94 -11.15 -15.94
CA GLY A 162 5.74 -9.91 -15.94
C GLY A 162 4.93 -8.63 -16.14
N SER A 163 3.61 -8.66 -15.88
CA SER A 163 2.74 -7.49 -16.00
C SER A 163 3.04 -6.42 -14.94
N ASP A 164 2.85 -5.15 -15.27
CA ASP A 164 3.05 -4.04 -14.34
C ASP A 164 1.94 -3.95 -13.29
N GLY A 165 0.72 -4.39 -13.60
CA GLY A 165 -0.36 -4.39 -12.62
C GLY A 165 -1.77 -4.40 -13.19
N ILE A 166 -2.70 -4.03 -12.32
CA ILE A 166 -4.15 -4.11 -12.55
C ILE A 166 -4.81 -2.78 -12.22
N ALA A 167 -5.72 -2.30 -13.08
CA ALA A 167 -6.66 -1.23 -12.79
C ALA A 167 -8.05 -1.82 -12.51
N TYR A 168 -8.71 -1.36 -11.45
CA TYR A 168 -9.97 -1.94 -10.97
C TYR A 168 -10.86 -0.90 -10.29
N PRO A 169 -12.19 -1.04 -10.31
CA PRO A 169 -13.07 -0.16 -9.56
C PRO A 169 -12.90 -0.42 -8.06
N SER A 170 -12.97 0.65 -7.25
CA SER A 170 -13.03 0.48 -5.80
C SER A 170 -14.34 -0.23 -5.43
N VAL A 171 -14.21 -1.21 -4.54
CA VAL A 171 -15.35 -1.92 -3.95
C VAL A 171 -15.77 -1.32 -2.61
N ARG A 172 -15.14 -0.19 -2.23
CA ARG A 172 -15.36 0.52 -0.96
C ARG A 172 -15.97 1.89 -1.13
N GLN A 173 -15.85 2.47 -2.32
CA GLN A 173 -16.46 3.73 -2.64
C GLN A 173 -16.95 3.73 -4.09
N ALA A 174 -18.23 4.03 -4.28
CA ALA A 174 -18.84 4.10 -5.60
C ALA A 174 -18.14 5.14 -6.50
N GLY A 175 -17.92 4.76 -7.76
CA GLY A 175 -17.17 5.56 -8.73
C GLY A 175 -15.68 5.75 -8.41
N GLY A 176 -15.17 5.13 -7.34
CA GLY A 176 -13.74 5.09 -7.01
C GLY A 176 -12.98 4.20 -7.97
N GLU A 177 -11.73 4.54 -8.28
CA GLU A 177 -10.85 3.69 -9.06
C GLU A 177 -9.53 3.45 -8.33
N CYS A 178 -9.02 2.24 -8.48
CA CYS A 178 -7.79 1.82 -7.82
C CYS A 178 -6.89 1.10 -8.82
N VAL A 179 -5.61 1.10 -8.51
CA VAL A 179 -4.61 0.27 -9.20
C VAL A 179 -3.83 -0.55 -8.18
N GLY A 180 -3.48 -1.78 -8.57
CA GLY A 180 -2.55 -2.64 -7.86
C GLY A 180 -1.30 -2.83 -8.70
N LEU A 181 -0.21 -2.17 -8.32
CA LEU A 181 1.07 -2.22 -9.03
C LEU A 181 1.92 -3.38 -8.50
N LEU A 182 2.48 -4.17 -9.41
CA LEU A 182 3.23 -5.39 -9.10
C LEU A 182 4.74 -5.14 -8.94
N TYR A 183 5.20 -3.93 -9.28
CA TYR A 183 6.59 -3.49 -9.12
C TYR A 183 6.66 -2.03 -8.65
N PRO A 184 7.75 -1.62 -7.97
CA PRO A 184 7.85 -0.28 -7.40
C PRO A 184 8.17 0.81 -8.43
N ASP A 185 8.77 0.47 -9.57
CA ASP A 185 9.08 1.38 -10.68
C ASP A 185 7.87 1.78 -11.54
N CYS A 186 6.71 1.15 -11.30
CA CYS A 186 5.42 1.51 -11.92
C CYS A 186 4.83 2.82 -11.35
N ALA A 187 5.50 3.43 -10.38
CA ALA A 187 5.12 4.69 -9.76
C ALA A 187 6.34 5.58 -9.53
N SER A 188 6.14 6.90 -9.54
CA SER A 188 7.21 7.87 -9.38
C SER A 188 6.76 9.10 -8.56
N SER A 189 7.76 9.89 -8.16
CA SER A 189 7.59 11.16 -7.45
C SER A 189 6.68 11.07 -6.20
N PRO A 190 6.90 10.10 -5.29
CA PRO A 190 6.10 10.00 -4.08
C PRO A 190 6.38 11.19 -3.15
N VAL A 191 5.33 11.93 -2.81
CA VAL A 191 5.37 13.06 -1.88
C VAL A 191 4.36 12.87 -0.77
N GLN A 192 4.73 13.24 0.45
CA GLN A 192 3.80 13.23 1.57
C GLN A 192 2.80 14.38 1.44
N GLY A 193 1.51 14.06 1.51
CA GLY A 193 0.40 14.99 1.60
C GLY A 193 -0.08 15.18 3.03
N ARG A 194 -1.39 14.99 3.27
CA ARG A 194 -2.04 15.20 4.58
C ARG A 194 -1.52 14.26 5.66
N HIS A 195 -1.62 14.72 6.92
CA HIS A 195 -1.52 13.88 8.11
C HIS A 195 -2.94 13.70 8.66
N LEU A 196 -3.36 12.45 8.82
CA LEU A 196 -4.71 12.09 9.23
C LEU A 196 -4.68 11.36 10.56
N ASP A 197 -5.61 11.68 11.44
CA ASP A 197 -5.93 10.86 12.61
C ASP A 197 -7.29 10.19 12.38
N TYR A 198 -7.39 8.92 12.71
CA TYR A 198 -8.67 8.19 12.72
C TYR A 198 -9.14 8.03 14.16
N HIS A 199 -10.41 8.33 14.40
CA HIS A 199 -11.08 8.04 15.66
C HIS A 199 -11.79 6.69 15.55
N TRP A 200 -11.56 5.82 16.53
CA TRP A 200 -12.27 4.55 16.68
C TRP A 200 -13.35 4.70 17.76
N ASP A 201 -14.60 4.35 17.47
CA ASP A 201 -15.70 4.43 18.45
C ASP A 201 -15.90 3.15 19.27
N GLY A 202 -15.06 2.13 19.05
CA GLY A 202 -15.21 0.78 19.60
C GLY A 202 -15.78 -0.22 18.60
N LYS A 203 -16.32 0.23 17.46
CA LYS A 203 -16.95 -0.62 16.43
C LYS A 203 -16.53 -0.24 15.01
N ARG A 204 -16.31 1.04 14.73
CA ARG A 204 -15.89 1.57 13.43
C ARG A 204 -15.03 2.82 13.58
N VAL A 205 -14.48 3.26 12.45
CA VAL A 205 -13.93 4.60 12.33
C VAL A 205 -15.08 5.56 12.05
N ASP A 206 -15.40 6.43 13.00
CA ASP A 206 -16.53 7.36 12.89
C ASP A 206 -16.10 8.79 12.57
N LEU A 207 -14.86 9.17 12.91
CA LEU A 207 -14.30 10.48 12.61
C LEU A 207 -12.90 10.37 11.99
N VAL A 208 -12.61 11.31 11.10
CA VAL A 208 -11.27 11.55 10.53
C VAL A 208 -10.90 13.00 10.80
N ARG A 209 -9.71 13.23 11.34
CA ARG A 209 -9.15 14.57 11.51
C ARG A 209 -7.99 14.76 10.55
N ASP A 210 -8.00 15.85 9.81
CA ASP A 210 -6.81 16.35 9.14
C ASP A 210 -6.00 17.17 10.15
N ALA A 211 -4.86 16.64 10.58
CA ALA A 211 -4.03 17.26 11.60
C ALA A 211 -3.38 18.57 11.13
N GLY A 212 -3.24 18.78 9.80
CA GLY A 212 -2.69 20.01 9.25
C GLY A 212 -3.66 21.18 9.33
N SER A 213 -4.94 20.94 9.06
CA SER A 213 -5.99 21.97 9.11
C SER A 213 -6.77 22.01 10.43
N GLY A 214 -6.72 20.94 11.22
CA GLY A 214 -7.56 20.74 12.40
C GLY A 214 -9.01 20.37 12.07
N ALA A 215 -9.38 20.26 10.79
CA ALA A 215 -10.72 19.92 10.36
C ALA A 215 -11.06 18.47 10.77
N VAL A 216 -12.28 18.28 11.27
CA VAL A 216 -12.81 16.97 11.66
C VAL A 216 -14.03 16.64 10.81
N PHE A 217 -13.97 15.49 10.16
CA PHE A 217 -15.01 14.98 9.27
C PHE A 217 -15.66 13.75 9.89
N ARG A 218 -16.97 13.63 9.76
CA ARG A 218 -17.71 12.41 10.11
C ARG A 218 -17.69 11.46 8.92
N VAL A 219 -17.35 10.20 9.18
CA VAL A 219 -17.46 9.13 8.19
C VAL A 219 -18.93 8.73 8.10
N VAL A 220 -19.49 8.80 6.89
CA VAL A 220 -20.86 8.37 6.60
C VAL A 220 -20.75 7.22 5.60
N GLU A 221 -21.33 6.07 5.94
CA GLU A 221 -21.46 4.95 5.02
C GLU A 221 -22.62 5.29 4.06
N GLU A 222 -22.39 5.15 2.75
CA GLU A 222 -23.45 5.21 1.72
C GLU A 222 -24.24 3.90 1.65
#